data_AF-A0A2T4VN93-F1
#
_entry.id   AF-A0A2T4VN93-F1
#
_cell.length_a   1.000
_cell.length_b   1.000
_cell.length_c   1.000
_cell.angle_alpha   90.00
_cell.angle_beta   90.00
_cell.angle_gamma   90.00
#
_symmetry.space_group_name_H-M   'P 1'
#
loop_
_entity.id
_entity.type
_entity.pdbx_description
1 polymer ?
#
loop_
_entity_poly.entity_id
_entity_poly.type
_entity_poly.pdbx_seq_one_letter_code
_entity_poly.pdbx_strand_id
1 'polypeptide(L)'
;MMPSTSKRPSAPSLTTVRRATPLTAALGLLLACGGLGTWGPAPEESGQNHLDLHALPEHCEVDKTCGNLVGVNCRSEVDGPYYYVEQGTNRIVETCGGACMGGPRPEEGLCVECPPKAWSCD
;
A
#
# COMPACT_ATOMS: atom_id res chain seq x y z
N MET A 1 45.94 -2.15 -19.96
CA MET A 1 46.01 -1.24 -18.81
C MET A 1 44.74 -1.37 -17.99
N MET A 2 44.93 -1.81 -16.74
CA MET A 2 44.18 -1.54 -15.50
C MET A 2 42.64 -1.68 -15.41
N PRO A 3 42.14 -2.52 -14.47
CA PRO A 3 40.76 -2.54 -13.97
C PRO A 3 40.55 -1.48 -12.86
N SER A 4 39.32 -1.02 -12.63
CA SER A 4 38.94 -0.28 -11.42
C SER A 4 37.51 -0.68 -11.02
N THR A 5 37.36 -1.68 -10.15
CA THR A 5 37.28 -1.59 -8.67
C THR A 5 35.99 -0.95 -8.17
N SER A 6 34.99 -1.82 -8.05
CA SER A 6 33.86 -1.68 -7.12
C SER A 6 34.37 -1.58 -5.68
N LYS A 7 33.93 -0.56 -4.93
CA LYS A 7 34.07 -0.54 -3.47
C LYS A 7 32.89 0.19 -2.83
N ARG A 8 32.02 -0.61 -2.22
CA ARG A 8 30.92 -0.16 -1.35
C ARG A 8 31.46 0.64 -0.16
N PRO A 9 30.76 1.67 0.30
CA PRO A 9 31.01 2.26 1.61
C PRO A 9 30.53 1.32 2.71
N SER A 10 31.42 1.06 3.67
CA SER A 10 31.15 0.39 4.93
C SER A 10 30.48 1.38 5.90
N ALA A 11 29.32 1.01 6.46
CA ALA A 11 28.89 1.46 7.78
C ALA A 11 29.18 0.30 8.74
N PRO A 12 29.80 0.54 9.92
CA PRO A 12 28.95 0.74 11.09
C PRO A 12 29.57 1.61 12.19
N SER A 13 28.74 2.26 13.01
CA SER A 13 28.95 2.44 14.46
C SER A 13 27.75 3.14 15.07
N LEU A 14 26.79 2.36 15.57
CA LEU A 14 25.80 2.86 16.53
C LEU A 14 26.37 2.59 17.93
N THR A 15 27.08 3.59 18.44
CA THR A 15 27.62 3.58 19.78
C THR A 15 26.47 3.62 20.78
N THR A 16 26.30 2.51 21.48
CA THR A 16 25.52 2.40 22.71
C THR A 16 26.05 3.39 23.75
N VAL A 17 25.21 4.31 24.22
CA VAL A 17 25.34 4.87 25.57
C VAL A 17 23.96 4.97 26.19
N ARG A 18 23.66 3.99 27.04
CA ARG A 18 22.67 4.07 28.11
C ARG A 18 23.00 5.26 29.01
N ARG A 19 22.03 6.13 29.31
CA ARG A 19 22.06 6.93 30.54
C ARG A 19 20.73 6.85 31.26
N ALA A 20 20.88 6.50 32.53
CA ALA A 20 19.85 6.19 33.48
C ALA A 20 19.08 7.44 33.94
N THR A 21 17.81 7.19 34.26
CA THR A 21 16.95 8.00 35.12
C THR A 21 17.55 8.16 36.52
N PRO A 22 17.25 9.25 37.24
CA PRO A 22 16.25 9.11 38.30
C PRO A 22 15.37 10.34 38.60
N LEU A 23 14.18 10.03 39.13
CA LEU A 23 13.37 10.78 40.09
C LEU A 23 12.87 12.20 39.74
N THR A 24 11.59 12.27 39.38
CA THR A 24 10.70 13.28 39.96
C THR A 24 9.37 12.62 40.31
N ALA A 25 9.23 12.28 41.60
CA ALA A 25 7.94 12.00 42.20
C ALA A 25 7.18 13.32 42.36
N ALA A 26 6.00 13.44 41.78
CA ALA A 26 5.04 14.46 42.17
C ALA A 26 3.63 13.88 42.06
N LEU A 27 3.06 13.73 43.25
CA LEU A 27 1.69 13.38 43.58
C LEU A 27 0.71 14.34 42.87
N GLY A 28 -0.28 13.80 42.18
CA GLY A 28 -1.35 14.56 41.55
C GLY A 28 -2.60 13.71 41.41
N LEU A 29 -3.29 13.49 42.54
CA LEU A 29 -4.63 12.93 42.57
C LEU A 29 -5.60 13.93 41.91
N LEU A 30 -6.12 13.61 40.73
CA LEU A 30 -7.39 14.14 40.25
C LEU A 30 -8.21 13.00 39.65
N LEU A 31 -9.24 12.61 40.41
CA LEU A 31 -10.41 11.89 39.92
C LEU A 31 -11.05 12.70 38.78
N ALA A 32 -11.16 12.10 37.60
CA ALA A 32 -12.22 12.42 36.66
C ALA A 32 -12.86 11.09 36.23
N CYS A 33 -14.07 10.86 36.73
CA CYS A 33 -14.99 9.87 36.19
C CYS A 33 -15.33 10.23 34.74
N GLY A 34 -15.52 9.21 33.89
CA GLY A 34 -16.23 9.35 32.63
C GLY A 34 -15.34 9.11 31.42
N GLY A 35 -15.41 7.89 30.89
CA GLY A 35 -14.83 7.57 29.59
C GLY A 35 -14.34 6.15 29.48
N LEU A 36 -15.23 5.16 29.66
CA LEU A 36 -15.13 3.92 28.90
C LEU A 36 -15.39 4.25 27.42
N GLY A 37 -14.51 5.03 26.81
CA GLY A 37 -14.34 5.07 25.38
C GLY A 37 -13.49 3.87 25.07
N THR A 38 -14.11 2.78 24.65
CA THR A 38 -13.42 1.75 23.88
C THR A 38 -12.67 2.48 22.79
N TRP A 39 -11.36 2.61 22.91
CA TRP A 39 -10.52 2.85 21.75
C TRP A 39 -10.68 1.57 20.95
N GLY A 40 -11.69 1.55 20.08
CA GLY A 40 -11.69 0.61 18.98
C GLY A 40 -10.35 0.71 18.29
N PRO A 41 -9.87 -0.35 17.62
CA PRO A 41 -8.71 -0.21 16.76
C PRO A 41 -8.93 1.04 15.92
N ALA A 42 -7.91 1.91 15.87
CA ALA A 42 -7.87 3.02 14.93
C ALA A 42 -8.39 2.50 13.58
N PRO A 43 -9.19 3.27 12.80
CA PRO A 43 -9.54 2.84 11.46
C PRO A 43 -8.24 2.38 10.83
N GLU A 44 -8.16 1.08 10.50
CA GLU A 44 -6.98 0.53 9.88
C GLU A 44 -6.59 1.51 8.78
N GLU A 45 -5.31 1.88 8.75
CA GLU A 45 -4.73 2.43 7.54
C GLU A 45 -5.29 1.59 6.39
N SER A 46 -6.20 2.19 5.62
CA SER A 46 -6.77 1.54 4.45
C SER A 46 -5.58 1.22 3.55
N GLY A 47 -5.04 -0.01 3.63
CA GLY A 47 -5.65 -1.13 2.94
C GLY A 47 -6.01 -0.88 1.48
N GLN A 48 -5.47 0.16 0.84
CA GLN A 48 -5.80 0.63 -0.51
C GLN A 48 -5.49 -0.38 -1.64
N ASN A 49 -5.00 -1.57 -1.31
CA ASN A 49 -4.68 -2.64 -2.26
C ASN A 49 -5.82 -3.68 -2.36
N HIS A 50 -7.06 -3.28 -2.11
CA HIS A 50 -8.22 -4.19 -2.15
C HIS A 50 -9.40 -3.55 -2.89
N LEU A 51 -10.01 -4.32 -3.79
CA LEU A 51 -11.20 -3.92 -4.53
C LEU A 51 -12.22 -5.06 -4.48
N ASP A 52 -13.36 -4.82 -3.84
CA ASP A 52 -14.41 -5.82 -3.74
C ASP A 52 -15.14 -5.99 -5.07
N LEU A 53 -14.90 -7.12 -5.73
CA LEU A 53 -15.52 -7.48 -7.00
C LEU A 53 -17.04 -7.66 -6.93
N HIS A 54 -17.61 -7.83 -5.73
CA HIS A 54 -19.06 -7.92 -5.51
C HIS A 54 -19.74 -6.57 -5.24
N ALA A 55 -18.95 -5.55 -4.92
CA ALA A 55 -19.42 -4.22 -4.54
C ALA A 55 -18.52 -3.14 -5.16
N LEU A 56 -18.47 -3.11 -6.50
CA LEU A 56 -17.64 -2.17 -7.23
C LEU A 56 -18.07 -0.70 -6.99
N PRO A 57 -17.11 0.24 -6.98
CA PRO A 57 -17.41 1.66 -6.91
C PRO A 57 -18.28 2.12 -8.08
N GLU A 58 -18.95 3.27 -7.91
CA GLU A 58 -19.73 3.86 -9.01
C GLU A 58 -18.84 4.09 -10.24
N HIS A 59 -19.38 3.74 -11.41
CA HIS A 59 -18.70 3.83 -12.70
C HIS A 59 -17.48 2.90 -12.89
N CYS A 60 -17.32 1.90 -12.01
CA CYS A 60 -16.43 0.77 -12.25
C CYS A 60 -17.22 -0.44 -12.72
N GLU A 61 -16.68 -1.16 -13.71
CA GLU A 61 -17.26 -2.40 -14.20
C GLU A 61 -16.20 -3.49 -14.38
N VAL A 62 -16.59 -4.74 -14.17
CA VAL A 62 -15.76 -5.88 -14.55
C VAL A 62 -15.72 -5.92 -16.08
N ASP A 63 -14.55 -5.64 -16.65
CA ASP A 63 -14.34 -5.64 -18.09
C ASP A 63 -14.06 -7.06 -18.59
N LYS A 64 -13.06 -7.73 -17.98
CA LYS A 64 -12.71 -9.10 -18.35
C LYS A 64 -12.15 -9.88 -17.16
N THR A 65 -12.17 -11.20 -17.25
CA THR A 65 -11.51 -12.10 -16.30
C THR A 65 -10.58 -13.02 -17.08
N CYS A 66 -9.31 -13.09 -16.67
CA CYS A 66 -8.27 -13.86 -17.32
C CYS A 66 -7.43 -14.61 -16.29
N GLY A 67 -7.47 -15.94 -16.33
CA GLY A 67 -6.89 -16.78 -15.29
C GLY A 67 -7.45 -16.44 -13.90
N ASN A 68 -6.56 -16.10 -12.95
CA ASN A 68 -6.92 -15.71 -11.59
C ASN A 68 -7.09 -14.19 -11.40
N LEU A 69 -6.99 -13.40 -12.48
CA LEU A 69 -7.10 -11.94 -12.42
C LEU A 69 -8.41 -11.47 -13.05
N VAL A 70 -8.95 -10.38 -12.50
CA VAL A 70 -10.11 -9.65 -13.00
C VAL A 70 -9.66 -8.24 -13.35
N GLY A 71 -9.94 -7.83 -14.58
CA GLY A 71 -9.76 -6.47 -15.04
C GLY A 71 -11.02 -5.67 -14.74
N VAL A 72 -10.88 -4.61 -13.94
CA VAL A 72 -11.96 -3.69 -13.59
C VAL A 72 -11.67 -2.35 -14.25
N ASN A 73 -12.52 -1.97 -15.20
CA ASN A 73 -12.44 -0.68 -15.86
C ASN A 73 -13.21 0.36 -15.03
N CYS A 74 -12.51 1.36 -14.49
CA CYS A 74 -13.11 2.49 -13.81
C CYS A 74 -12.96 3.76 -14.65
N ARG A 75 -13.45 3.68 -15.89
CA ARG A 75 -13.42 4.75 -16.90
C ARG A 75 -12.04 5.09 -17.48
N SER A 76 -11.21 4.09 -17.74
CA SER A 76 -9.87 4.26 -18.32
C SER A 76 -9.84 4.99 -19.66
N GLU A 77 -10.97 5.11 -20.35
CA GLU A 77 -11.14 5.89 -21.58
C GLU A 77 -11.16 7.42 -21.38
N VAL A 78 -11.42 7.91 -20.17
CA VAL A 78 -11.43 9.35 -19.80
C VAL A 78 -10.47 9.66 -18.66
N ASP A 79 -9.32 8.98 -18.64
CA ASP A 79 -8.28 9.10 -17.60
C ASP A 79 -8.67 8.50 -16.24
N GLY A 80 -9.61 7.56 -16.22
CA GLY A 80 -9.90 6.74 -15.05
C GLY A 80 -8.87 5.61 -14.85
N PRO A 81 -8.82 5.01 -13.65
CA PRO A 81 -7.97 3.85 -13.39
C PRO A 81 -8.53 2.58 -14.04
N TYR A 82 -7.63 1.65 -14.32
CA TYR A 82 -7.95 0.26 -14.66
C TYR A 82 -7.26 -0.64 -13.64
N TYR A 83 -8.03 -1.39 -12.86
CA TYR A 83 -7.50 -2.23 -11.79
C TYR A 83 -7.38 -3.68 -12.26
N TYR A 84 -6.24 -4.31 -11.99
CA TYR A 84 -6.09 -5.75 -12.06
C TYR A 84 -6.22 -6.32 -10.65
N VAL A 85 -7.22 -7.16 -10.43
CA VAL A 85 -7.59 -7.68 -9.11
C VAL A 85 -7.46 -9.20 -9.11
N GLU A 86 -6.84 -9.77 -8.07
CA GLU A 86 -6.78 -11.22 -7.88
C GLU A 86 -8.10 -11.75 -7.31
N GLN A 87 -8.63 -12.81 -7.94
CA GLN A 87 -9.87 -13.45 -7.52
C GLN A 87 -9.69 -14.14 -6.17
N GLY A 88 -10.72 -14.06 -5.32
CA GLY A 88 -10.78 -14.71 -4.01
C GLY A 88 -10.03 -13.96 -2.92
N THR A 89 -8.96 -13.23 -3.25
CA THR A 89 -8.30 -12.32 -2.32
C THR A 89 -8.78 -10.89 -2.48
N ASN A 90 -9.43 -10.53 -3.60
CA ASN A 90 -9.86 -9.17 -3.96
C ASN A 90 -8.69 -8.15 -3.92
N ARG A 91 -7.45 -8.63 -4.02
CA ARG A 91 -6.26 -7.81 -3.92
C ARG A 91 -5.95 -7.16 -5.26
N ILE A 92 -5.73 -5.85 -5.27
CA ILE A 92 -5.24 -5.12 -6.44
C ILE A 92 -3.77 -5.51 -6.63
N VAL A 93 -3.46 -6.15 -7.77
CA VAL A 93 -2.09 -6.57 -8.12
C VAL A 93 -1.36 -5.49 -8.90
N GLU A 94 -2.09 -4.70 -9.68
CA GLU A 94 -1.54 -3.61 -10.47
C GLU A 94 -2.67 -2.63 -10.80
N THR A 95 -2.36 -1.33 -10.77
CA THR A 95 -3.26 -0.28 -11.23
C THR A 95 -2.68 0.39 -12.48
N CYS A 96 -3.51 0.49 -13.52
CA CYS A 96 -3.17 1.01 -14.84
C CYS A 96 -4.14 2.11 -15.29
N GLY A 97 -4.03 2.58 -16.54
CA GLY A 97 -4.90 3.61 -17.10
C GLY A 97 -4.47 5.04 -16.73
N GLY A 98 -5.43 5.94 -16.51
CA GLY A 98 -5.16 7.34 -16.18
C GLY A 98 -4.43 7.55 -14.86
N ALA A 99 -4.48 6.58 -13.95
CA ALA A 99 -3.65 6.56 -12.74
C ALA A 99 -2.14 6.64 -13.04
N CYS A 100 -1.73 6.23 -14.24
CA CYS A 100 -0.34 6.25 -14.71
C CYS A 100 0.13 7.57 -15.29
N MET A 101 -0.73 8.59 -15.38
CA MET A 101 -0.34 9.90 -15.90
C MET A 101 0.78 10.56 -15.08
N GLY A 102 0.88 10.24 -13.79
CA GLY A 102 1.97 10.69 -12.92
C GLY A 102 3.28 9.89 -13.06
N GLY A 103 3.30 8.85 -13.90
CA GLY A 103 4.41 7.92 -14.03
C GLY A 103 4.34 6.71 -13.08
N PRO A 104 5.28 5.75 -13.22
CA PRO A 104 5.33 4.53 -12.42
C PRO A 104 5.64 4.81 -10.95
N ARG A 105 4.87 4.20 -10.04
CA ARG A 105 5.02 4.28 -8.58
C ARG A 105 5.10 2.86 -7.99
N PRO A 106 6.29 2.22 -8.01
CA PRO A 106 6.44 0.83 -7.63
C PRO A 106 6.24 0.57 -6.14
N GLU A 107 6.52 1.54 -5.27
CA GLU A 107 6.18 1.44 -3.84
C GLU A 107 4.68 1.29 -3.57
N GLU A 108 3.82 1.74 -4.49
CA GLU A 108 2.36 1.72 -4.37
C GLU A 108 1.70 0.66 -5.29
N GLY A 109 2.49 -0.15 -6.01
CA GLY A 109 1.94 -1.12 -6.97
C GLY A 109 1.19 -0.46 -8.15
N LEU A 110 1.65 0.74 -8.54
CA LEU A 110 1.05 1.57 -9.56
C LEU A 110 1.93 1.62 -10.81
N CYS A 111 1.36 1.22 -11.93
CA CYS A 111 1.92 1.41 -13.26
C CYS A 111 3.31 0.79 -13.45
N VAL A 112 3.59 -0.31 -12.74
CA VAL A 112 4.87 -1.02 -12.83
C VAL A 112 4.87 -1.88 -14.09
N GLU A 113 3.82 -2.67 -14.30
CA GLU A 113 3.68 -3.55 -15.45
C GLU A 113 2.23 -3.56 -15.93
N CYS A 114 1.93 -2.74 -16.95
CA CYS A 114 0.57 -2.58 -17.48
C CYS A 114 0.45 -3.13 -18.92
N PRO A 115 -0.30 -4.23 -19.17
CA PRO A 115 -0.90 -5.14 -18.20
C PRO A 115 0.14 -6.00 -17.44
N PRO A 116 -0.19 -6.55 -16.26
CA PRO A 116 0.74 -7.38 -15.50
C PRO A 116 1.02 -8.68 -16.26
N LYS A 117 2.23 -9.24 -16.17
CA LYS A 117 2.59 -10.51 -16.85
C LYS A 117 1.65 -11.69 -16.56
N ALA A 118 1.03 -11.70 -15.39
CA ALA A 118 0.07 -12.73 -15.01
C ALA A 118 -1.29 -12.59 -15.74
N TRP A 119 -1.54 -11.46 -16.39
CA TRP A 119 -2.71 -11.23 -17.23
C TRP A 119 -2.52 -11.87 -18.60
N SER A 120 -3.07 -13.08 -18.78
CA SER A 120 -3.12 -13.80 -20.06
C SER A 120 -4.52 -14.31 -20.31
N CYS A 121 -5.10 -13.89 -21.43
CA CYS A 121 -6.48 -14.15 -21.86
C CYS A 121 -6.53 -15.03 -23.12
N ASP A 122 -5.48 -15.82 -23.35
CA ASP A 122 -5.30 -16.66 -24.54
C ASP A 122 -6.37 -17.74 -24.70
#